data_AF-A0A1R3K9N8-F1
#
_entry.id   AF-A0A1R3K9N8-F1
#
_cell.length_a   1.000
_cell.length_b   1.000
_cell.length_c   1.000
_cell.angle_alpha   90.00
_cell.angle_beta   90.00
_cell.angle_gamma   90.00
#
_symmetry.space_group_name_H-M   'P 1'
#
loop_
_entity.id
_entity.type
_entity.pdbx_description
1 polymer ?
#
loop_
_entity_poly.entity_id
_entity_poly.type
_entity_poly.pdbx_seq_one_letter_code
_entity_poly.pdbx_strand_id
1 'polypeptide(L)'
;MGVDAEDGDEADSIRLQKLAAQAKAFRANDDSDDDSDDDFSDDEELQSPIDEVDPFIFFVETVKVLQASDPMRFQNLTQTLDFHYQALANGVAQHAEQRRAEIEKEKMEKASAAAAAAPS
;
A
#
# COMPACT_ATOMS: atom_id res chain seq x y z
N MET A 1 27.21 -51.01 -62.27
CA MET A 1 26.39 -50.18 -61.39
C MET A 1 25.10 -50.91 -61.14
N GLY A 2 24.77 -51.18 -59.88
CA GLY A 2 23.53 -51.83 -59.48
C GLY A 2 23.67 -52.31 -58.04
N VAL A 3 22.69 -51.95 -57.23
CA VAL A 3 22.47 -52.19 -55.79
C VAL A 3 23.14 -51.22 -54.82
N ASP A 4 22.38 -50.25 -54.29
CA ASP A 4 22.39 -49.99 -52.85
C ASP A 4 21.10 -49.33 -52.33
N ALA A 5 20.43 -50.07 -51.44
CA ALA A 5 19.57 -49.69 -50.31
C ALA A 5 18.45 -48.62 -50.46
N GLU A 6 17.28 -49.06 -50.95
CA GLU A 6 15.99 -48.52 -50.52
C GLU A 6 15.53 -49.27 -49.26
N ASP A 7 15.81 -48.77 -48.03
CA ASP A 7 15.13 -49.25 -46.80
C ASP A 7 15.34 -48.36 -45.53
N GLY A 8 15.54 -47.04 -45.70
CA GLY A 8 15.96 -46.14 -44.60
C GLY A 8 14.88 -45.26 -43.95
N ASP A 9 13.71 -45.09 -44.55
CA ASP A 9 12.73 -44.04 -44.19
C ASP A 9 11.56 -44.55 -43.31
N GLU A 10 11.25 -45.85 -43.34
CA GLU A 10 10.11 -46.40 -42.59
C GLU A 10 10.38 -46.54 -41.09
N ALA A 11 11.64 -46.78 -40.69
CA ALA A 11 11.99 -46.92 -39.26
C ALA A 11 11.95 -45.59 -38.50
N ASP A 12 12.33 -44.49 -39.14
CA ASP A 12 12.37 -43.17 -38.52
C ASP A 12 10.99 -42.50 -38.49
N SER A 13 10.12 -42.76 -39.47
CA SER A 13 8.72 -42.31 -39.44
C SER A 13 7.91 -42.95 -38.30
N ILE A 14 8.09 -44.24 -38.02
CA ILE A 14 7.44 -44.93 -36.88
C ILE A 14 7.92 -44.36 -35.54
N ARG A 15 9.21 -44.04 -35.42
CA ARG A 15 9.77 -43.39 -34.22
C ARG A 15 9.19 -41.99 -34.04
N LEU A 16 9.14 -41.20 -35.11
CA LEU A 16 8.56 -39.85 -35.09
C LEU A 16 7.08 -39.88 -34.66
N GLN A 17 6.31 -40.84 -35.18
CA GLN A 17 4.89 -40.99 -34.85
C GLN A 17 4.68 -41.41 -33.39
N LYS A 18 5.51 -42.33 -32.86
CA LYS A 18 5.51 -42.68 -31.43
C LYS A 18 5.87 -41.48 -30.55
N LEU A 19 6.86 -40.70 -30.94
CA LEU A 19 7.31 -39.52 -30.20
C LEU A 19 6.23 -38.43 -30.19
N ALA A 20 5.53 -38.24 -31.31
CA ALA A 20 4.41 -37.31 -31.42
C ALA A 20 3.20 -37.76 -30.58
N ALA A 21 2.90 -39.07 -30.54
CA ALA A 21 1.84 -39.61 -29.69
C ALA A 21 2.18 -39.45 -28.20
N GLN A 22 3.44 -39.69 -27.81
CA GLN A 22 3.92 -39.50 -26.45
C GLN A 22 3.87 -38.02 -26.04
N ALA A 23 4.26 -37.09 -26.92
CA ALA A 23 4.17 -35.65 -26.68
C ALA A 23 2.72 -35.16 -26.50
N LYS A 24 1.75 -35.75 -27.23
CA LYS A 24 0.33 -35.44 -27.05
C LYS A 24 -0.22 -35.92 -25.70
N ALA A 25 0.28 -37.05 -25.17
CA ALA A 25 -0.13 -37.55 -23.85
C ALA A 25 0.30 -36.61 -22.70
N PHE A 26 1.40 -35.86 -22.85
CA PHE A 26 1.83 -34.85 -21.89
C PHE A 26 0.98 -33.57 -21.89
N ARG A 27 0.19 -33.31 -22.95
CA ARG A 27 -0.69 -32.13 -23.04
C ARG A 27 -2.08 -32.33 -22.44
N ALA A 28 -2.46 -33.55 -22.06
CA ALA A 28 -3.80 -33.85 -21.54
C ALA A 28 -4.01 -33.47 -20.06
N ASN A 29 -3.02 -32.84 -19.42
CA ASN A 29 -3.06 -32.47 -18.00
C ASN A 29 -2.95 -30.96 -17.77
N ASP A 30 -3.19 -30.18 -18.82
CA ASP A 30 -3.13 -28.71 -18.83
C ASP A 30 -4.53 -28.14 -19.12
N ASP A 31 -5.54 -28.72 -18.47
CA ASP A 31 -6.90 -28.16 -18.41
C ASP A 31 -7.15 -27.68 -16.97
N SER A 32 -6.15 -26.98 -16.44
CA SER A 32 -6.17 -26.31 -15.16
C SER A 32 -5.52 -24.94 -15.33
N ASP A 33 -5.98 -24.19 -16.33
CA ASP A 33 -6.11 -22.73 -16.21
C ASP A 33 -7.17 -22.47 -15.12
N ASP A 34 -6.81 -22.79 -13.87
CA ASP A 34 -7.35 -22.06 -12.73
C ASP A 34 -6.47 -20.82 -12.62
N ASP A 35 -6.69 -19.88 -13.54
CA ASP A 35 -6.28 -18.48 -13.42
C ASP A 35 -7.07 -17.83 -12.26
N SER A 36 -7.04 -18.45 -11.07
CA SER A 36 -7.39 -17.83 -9.80
C SER A 36 -6.25 -16.89 -9.41
N ASP A 37 -6.07 -15.86 -10.24
CA ASP A 37 -5.32 -14.64 -9.93
C ASP A 37 -6.17 -13.70 -9.04
N ASP A 38 -7.12 -14.27 -8.28
CA ASP A 38 -8.08 -13.58 -7.40
C ASP A 38 -7.65 -13.61 -5.92
N ASP A 39 -6.36 -13.91 -5.65
CA ASP A 39 -5.76 -13.83 -4.31
C ASP A 39 -5.20 -12.44 -3.97
N PHE A 40 -5.27 -11.47 -4.90
CA PHE A 40 -5.13 -10.06 -4.56
C PHE A 40 -6.51 -9.46 -4.30
N SER A 41 -7.18 -9.95 -3.25
CA SER A 41 -8.17 -9.13 -2.59
C SER A 41 -7.45 -7.89 -2.05
N ASP A 42 -7.54 -6.77 -2.78
CA ASP A 42 -7.21 -5.41 -2.32
C ASP A 42 -8.20 -4.98 -1.21
N ASP A 43 -8.45 -5.88 -0.26
CA ASP A 43 -9.29 -5.74 0.93
C ASP A 43 -8.41 -5.65 2.18
N GLU A 44 -7.17 -5.19 2.01
CA GLU A 44 -6.46 -4.63 3.12
C GLU A 44 -6.80 -3.13 3.17
N GLU A 45 -7.89 -2.78 3.86
CA GLU A 45 -8.02 -1.47 4.51
C GLU A 45 -6.89 -1.35 5.55
N LEU A 46 -5.63 -1.30 5.08
CA LEU A 46 -4.46 -1.09 5.93
C LEU A 46 -4.52 0.34 6.40
N GLN A 47 -5.15 0.52 7.56
CA GLN A 47 -4.96 1.73 8.34
C GLN A 47 -3.46 1.85 8.62
N SER A 48 -2.81 2.78 7.94
CA SER A 48 -1.41 3.06 8.17
C SER A 48 -1.25 3.66 9.56
N PRO A 49 -0.12 3.45 10.24
CA PRO A 49 0.13 4.05 11.55
C PRO A 49 0.03 5.58 11.58
N ILE A 50 0.04 6.25 10.42
CA ILE A 50 -0.04 7.72 10.31
C ILE A 50 -1.48 8.22 10.10
N ASP A 51 -2.44 7.37 9.73
CA ASP A 51 -3.80 7.80 9.38
C ASP A 51 -4.58 8.36 10.58
N GLU A 52 -4.18 8.00 11.80
CA GLU A 52 -4.74 8.56 13.04
C GLU A 52 -4.13 9.92 13.44
N VAL A 53 -3.05 10.36 12.77
CA VAL A 53 -2.28 11.55 13.15
C VAL A 53 -2.79 12.76 12.39
N ASP A 54 -3.27 13.78 13.12
CA ASP A 54 -3.58 15.07 12.50
C ASP A 54 -2.28 15.84 12.18
N PRO A 55 -2.01 16.15 10.90
CA PRO A 55 -0.73 16.72 10.48
C PRO A 55 -0.50 18.13 11.01
N PHE A 56 -1.55 18.92 11.18
CA PHE A 56 -1.44 20.30 11.68
C PHE A 56 -1.16 20.31 13.18
N ILE A 57 -1.85 19.45 13.93
CA ILE A 57 -1.59 19.27 15.36
C ILE A 57 -0.16 18.77 15.57
N PHE A 58 0.27 17.75 14.82
CA PHE A 58 1.61 17.18 14.94
C PHE A 58 2.71 18.21 14.63
N PHE A 59 2.54 19.02 13.59
CA PHE A 59 3.47 20.10 13.26
C PHE A 59 3.62 21.09 14.43
N VAL A 60 2.49 21.59 14.96
CA VAL A 60 2.50 22.57 16.05
C VAL A 60 3.11 22.00 17.32
N GLU A 61 2.85 20.74 17.64
CA GLU A 61 3.47 20.08 18.78
C GLU A 61 4.97 19.92 18.60
N THR A 62 5.40 19.50 17.42
CA THR A 62 6.83 19.39 17.09
C THR A 62 7.54 20.73 17.25
N VAL A 63 6.94 21.82 16.76
CA VAL A 63 7.49 23.17 16.91
C VAL A 63 7.52 23.61 18.38
N LYS A 64 6.47 23.31 19.18
CA LYS A 64 6.44 23.59 20.62
C LYS A 64 7.50 22.80 21.37
N VAL A 65 7.69 21.52 21.04
CA VAL A 65 8.76 20.68 21.61
C VAL A 65 10.12 21.25 21.26
N LEU A 66 10.35 21.63 20.00
CA LEU A 66 11.60 22.28 19.57
C LEU A 66 11.86 23.56 20.38
N GLN A 67 10.84 24.42 20.54
CA GLN A 67 10.94 25.64 21.33
C GLN A 67 11.30 25.36 22.80
N ALA A 68 10.73 24.32 23.40
CA ALA A 68 10.96 23.96 24.79
C ALA A 68 12.32 23.26 25.01
N SER A 69 12.73 22.39 24.08
CA SER A 69 13.96 21.60 24.20
C SER A 69 15.20 22.38 23.77
N ASP A 70 15.07 23.25 22.76
CA ASP A 70 16.17 24.06 22.23
C ASP A 70 15.67 25.45 21.80
N PRO A 71 15.52 26.37 22.76
CA PRO A 71 15.01 27.71 22.49
C PRO A 71 15.88 28.49 21.50
N MET A 72 17.20 28.29 21.51
CA MET A 72 18.12 29.01 20.64
C MET A 72 17.96 28.57 19.18
N ARG A 73 17.82 27.25 18.94
CA ARG A 73 17.54 26.73 17.60
C ARG A 73 16.18 27.18 17.08
N PHE A 74 15.15 27.20 17.92
CA PHE A 74 13.85 27.74 17.53
C PHE A 74 13.94 29.22 17.14
N GLN A 75 14.61 30.06 17.93
CA GLN A 75 14.80 31.48 17.61
C GLN A 75 15.53 31.68 16.28
N ASN A 76 16.64 30.96 16.06
CA ASN A 76 17.38 31.04 14.80
C ASN A 76 16.52 30.63 13.61
N LEU A 77 15.71 29.58 13.74
CA LEU A 77 14.78 29.15 12.69
C LEU A 77 13.74 30.24 12.41
N THR A 78 13.00 30.69 13.43
CA THR A 78 11.90 31.65 13.26
C THR A 78 12.35 33.02 12.74
N GLN A 79 13.53 33.48 13.13
CA GLN A 79 14.07 34.77 12.68
C GLN A 79 14.54 34.75 11.21
N THR A 80 14.85 33.58 10.65
CA THR A 80 15.22 33.45 9.23
C THR A 80 14.02 33.41 8.29
N LEU A 81 12.82 33.17 8.82
CA LEU A 81 11.59 33.18 8.04
C LEU A 81 11.21 34.63 7.67
N ASP A 82 10.83 34.85 6.42
CA ASP A 82 10.20 36.10 6.03
C ASP A 82 8.78 36.22 6.62
N PHE A 83 8.18 37.41 6.45
CA PHE A 83 6.86 37.69 6.97
C PHE A 83 5.78 36.72 6.46
N HIS A 84 5.91 36.24 5.21
CA HIS A 84 4.93 35.32 4.64
C HIS A 84 4.94 33.98 5.38
N TYR A 85 6.12 33.40 5.61
CA TYR A 85 6.24 32.14 6.33
C TYR A 85 5.94 32.28 7.83
N GLN A 86 6.25 33.42 8.44
CA GLN A 86 5.83 33.70 9.82
C GLN A 86 4.31 33.78 9.94
N ALA A 87 3.64 34.47 9.01
CA ALA A 87 2.18 34.53 8.98
C ALA A 87 1.56 33.13 8.74
N LEU A 88 2.14 32.34 7.83
CA LEU A 88 1.71 30.98 7.57
C LEU A 88 1.84 30.09 8.81
N ALA A 89 2.98 30.15 9.52
CA ALA A 89 3.19 29.37 10.74
C ALA A 89 2.15 29.72 11.83
N ASN A 90 1.82 31.00 11.98
CA ASN A 90 0.76 31.43 12.90
C ASN A 90 -0.63 30.93 12.44
N GLY A 91 -0.93 30.98 11.13
CA GLY A 91 -2.18 30.45 10.58
C GLY A 91 -2.32 28.94 10.79
N VAL A 92 -1.24 28.18 10.62
CA VAL A 92 -1.18 26.74 10.92
C VAL A 92 -1.43 26.48 12.40
N ALA A 93 -0.87 27.31 13.30
CA ALA A 93 -1.11 27.20 14.74
C ALA A 93 -2.61 27.39 15.08
N GLN A 94 -3.25 28.40 14.50
CA GLN A 94 -4.69 28.64 14.67
C GLN A 94 -5.54 27.50 14.11
N HIS A 95 -5.18 26.96 12.94
CA HIS A 95 -5.87 25.83 12.35
C HIS A 95 -5.76 24.57 13.21
N ALA A 96 -4.57 24.28 13.76
CA ALA A 96 -4.37 23.16 14.66
C ALA A 96 -5.23 23.27 15.94
N GLU A 97 -5.45 24.47 16.46
CA GLU A 97 -6.36 24.68 17.61
C GLU A 97 -7.82 24.36 17.25
N GLN A 98 -8.27 24.76 16.05
CA GLN A 98 -9.61 24.39 15.55
C GLN A 98 -9.75 22.87 15.42
N ARG A 99 -8.75 22.21 14.81
CA ARG A 99 -8.72 20.75 14.66
C ARG A 99 -8.76 20.02 16.01
N ARG A 100 -8.06 20.50 17.03
CA ARG A 100 -8.12 19.93 18.39
C ARG A 100 -9.54 19.98 18.96
N ALA A 101 -10.22 21.11 18.81
CA ALA A 101 -11.58 21.28 19.30
C ALA A 101 -12.58 20.38 18.55
N GLU A 102 -12.42 20.24 17.23
CA GLU A 102 -13.22 19.32 16.41
C GLU A 102 -13.04 17.86 16.82
N ILE A 103 -11.79 17.42 16.96
CA ILE A 103 -11.47 16.04 17.38
C ILE A 103 -12.01 15.75 18.78
N GLU A 104 -11.88 16.71 19.71
CA GLU A 104 -12.45 16.57 21.06
C GLU A 104 -13.98 16.43 21.00
N LYS A 105 -14.65 17.26 20.19
CA LYS A 105 -16.10 17.19 19.97
C LYS A 105 -16.51 15.84 19.36
N GLU A 106 -15.87 15.39 18.28
CA GLU A 106 -16.13 14.09 17.66
C GLU A 106 -15.93 12.93 18.64
N LYS A 107 -14.90 13.01 19.49
CA LYS A 107 -14.63 12.00 20.52
C LYS A 107 -15.74 11.96 21.57
N MET A 108 -16.27 13.12 21.98
CA MET A 108 -17.42 13.19 22.90
C MET A 108 -18.69 12.63 22.26
N GLU A 109 -18.95 12.94 21.00
CA GLU A 109 -20.11 12.44 20.25
C GLU A 109 -20.03 10.91 20.10
N LYS A 110 -18.88 10.37 19.67
CA LYS A 110 -18.65 8.91 19.58
C LYS A 110 -18.82 8.22 20.92
N ALA A 111 -18.29 8.80 22.01
CA ALA A 111 -18.46 8.25 23.36
C ALA A 111 -19.93 8.24 23.81
N SER A 112 -20.69 9.29 23.49
CA SER A 112 -22.12 9.37 23.80
C SER A 112 -22.95 8.34 23.01
N ALA A 113 -22.61 8.15 21.73
CA ALA A 113 -23.26 7.15 20.86
C ALA A 113 -22.95 5.72 21.31
N ALA A 114 -21.69 5.43 21.68
CA ALA A 114 -21.29 4.15 22.22
C ALA A 114 -21.98 3.84 23.57
N ALA A 115 -22.13 4.85 24.44
CA ALA A 115 -22.85 4.71 25.71
C ALA A 115 -24.37 4.46 25.52
N ALA A 116 -24.98 5.06 24.49
CA ALA A 116 -26.39 4.84 24.16
C ALA A 116 -26.66 3.49 23.49
N ALA A 117 -25.64 2.88 22.85
CA ALA A 117 -25.74 1.59 22.18
C ALA A 117 -25.41 0.39 23.09
N ALA A 118 -24.89 0.60 24.31
CA ALA A 118 -24.57 -0.47 25.24
C ALA A 118 -25.87 -1.03 25.90
N PRO A 119 -26.15 -2.34 25.81
CA PRO A 119 -27.31 -2.94 26.46
C PRO A 119 -27.17 -2.90 27.99
N SER A 120 -28.29 -2.64 28.67
CA SER A 120 -28.42 -2.56 30.13
C SER A 120 -28.24 -3.90 30.82
#